data_AF-A0A7H4PGV7-F1
#
_entry.id   AF-A0A7H4PGV7-F1
#
_cell.length_a   1.000
_cell.length_b   1.000
_cell.length_c   1.000
_cell.angle_alpha   90.00
_cell.angle_beta   90.00
_cell.angle_gamma   90.00
#
_symmetry.space_group_name_H-M   'P 1'
#
loop_
_entity.id
_entity.type
_entity.pdbx_description
1 polymer ?
#
loop_
_entity_poly.entity_id
_entity_poly.type
_entity_poly.pdbx_seq_one_letter_code
_entity_poly.pdbx_strand_id
1 'polypeptide(L)'
;MKTTLGKAALLALSMMPVTVFASHWSYEGEGSPEHWGALNEEYKTCQNGMNQSPINIDTTFKTHLSPLDTHYIDGPITLINNGHTIQAGLKTTTAEYRYD
;
A
#
# COMPACT_ATOMS: atom_id res chain seq x y z
N MET A 1 -19.92 34.11 -47.54
CA MET A 1 -20.47 33.02 -46.70
C MET A 1 -19.58 32.86 -45.49
N LYS A 2 -20.14 32.99 -44.27
CA LYS A 2 -19.40 32.95 -43.00
C LYS A 2 -19.18 31.49 -42.59
N THR A 3 -17.93 31.07 -42.43
CA THR A 3 -17.56 29.70 -42.05
C THR A 3 -17.74 29.47 -40.55
N THR A 4 -18.92 29.01 -40.16
CA THR A 4 -19.21 28.48 -38.82
C THR A 4 -18.81 27.00 -38.76
N LEU A 5 -17.52 26.68 -38.60
CA LEU A 5 -17.08 25.29 -38.38
C LEU A 5 -16.14 25.09 -37.17
N GLY A 6 -15.81 26.15 -36.42
CA GLY A 6 -14.78 26.09 -35.37
C GLY A 6 -15.21 25.62 -33.98
N LYS A 7 -16.48 25.26 -33.71
CA LYS A 7 -16.96 25.06 -32.32
C LYS A 7 -17.30 23.62 -31.92
N ALA A 8 -17.30 22.66 -32.85
CA ALA A 8 -17.77 21.30 -32.54
C ALA A 8 -16.68 20.36 -31.98
N ALA A 9 -15.39 20.70 -32.09
CA ALA A 9 -14.30 19.78 -31.70
C ALA A 9 -13.95 19.78 -30.20
N LEU A 10 -14.43 20.76 -29.40
CA LEU A 10 -14.06 20.88 -27.99
C LEU A 10 -14.90 20.03 -27.01
N LEU A 11 -16.01 19.42 -27.46
CA LEU A 11 -16.90 18.66 -26.58
C LEU A 11 -16.57 17.15 -26.47
N ALA A 12 -15.72 16.61 -27.35
CA ALA A 12 -15.43 15.17 -27.35
C ALA A 12 -14.32 14.74 -26.36
N LEU A 13 -13.63 15.69 -25.70
CA LEU A 13 -12.51 15.39 -24.80
C LEU A 13 -12.95 15.16 -23.34
N SER A 14 -14.23 15.32 -22.99
CA SER A 14 -14.69 15.25 -21.58
C SER A 14 -15.14 13.86 -21.12
N MET A 15 -14.95 12.80 -21.91
CA MET A 15 -15.48 11.45 -21.64
C MET A 15 -14.43 10.38 -21.36
N MET A 16 -13.15 10.75 -21.13
CA MET A 16 -12.18 9.74 -20.68
C MET A 16 -12.30 9.57 -19.16
N PRO A 17 -12.65 8.36 -18.66
CA PRO A 17 -12.59 8.10 -17.23
C PRO A 17 -11.13 8.18 -16.80
N VAL A 18 -10.83 9.10 -15.89
CA VAL A 18 -9.52 9.13 -15.22
C VAL A 18 -9.48 7.94 -14.27
N THR A 19 -8.85 6.85 -14.70
CA THR A 19 -8.52 5.73 -13.82
C THR A 19 -7.36 6.15 -12.93
N VAL A 20 -7.64 6.43 -11.65
CA VAL A 20 -6.61 6.65 -10.63
C VAL A 20 -6.21 5.28 -10.08
N PHE A 21 -5.14 4.70 -10.60
CA PHE A 21 -4.50 3.55 -9.96
C PHE A 21 -3.58 4.04 -8.85
N ALA A 22 -3.50 3.29 -7.75
CA ALA A 22 -2.47 3.54 -6.74
C ALA A 22 -1.10 3.55 -7.42
N SER A 23 -0.27 4.56 -7.10
CA SER A 23 1.03 4.71 -7.74
C SER A 23 1.91 3.50 -7.45
N HIS A 24 2.46 2.89 -8.50
CA HIS A 24 3.32 1.72 -8.34
C HIS A 24 4.62 2.11 -7.62
N TRP A 25 5.01 1.30 -6.64
CA TRP A 25 6.25 1.43 -5.89
C TRP A 25 7.09 0.17 -6.04
N SER A 26 8.39 0.28 -5.82
CA SER A 26 9.36 -0.81 -5.94
C SER A 26 10.48 -0.61 -4.91
N TYR A 27 11.48 -1.49 -4.94
CA TYR A 27 12.70 -1.33 -4.13
C TYR A 27 13.85 -0.69 -4.92
N GLU A 28 13.65 -0.39 -6.21
CA GLU A 28 14.68 0.08 -7.15
C GLU A 28 14.11 1.04 -8.20
N GLY A 29 14.95 1.91 -8.76
CA GLY A 29 14.57 2.85 -9.83
C GLY A 29 13.62 3.96 -9.34
N GLU A 30 12.80 4.52 -10.22
CA GLU A 30 11.88 5.63 -9.89
C GLU A 30 10.83 5.30 -8.82
N GLY A 31 10.60 4.00 -8.55
CA GLY A 31 9.69 3.54 -7.52
C GLY A 31 10.37 3.23 -6.18
N SER A 32 11.68 3.47 -6.03
CA SER A 32 12.48 3.09 -4.86
C SER A 32 12.08 3.81 -3.56
N PRO A 33 12.55 3.33 -2.39
CA PRO A 33 12.18 3.88 -1.09
C PRO A 33 12.44 5.39 -0.93
N GLU A 34 13.53 5.91 -1.50
CA GLU A 34 13.85 7.34 -1.52
C GLU A 34 12.82 8.20 -2.27
N HIS A 35 11.95 7.59 -3.07
CA HIS A 35 10.93 8.26 -3.88
C HIS A 35 9.49 8.02 -3.42
N TRP A 36 9.23 7.07 -2.50
CA TRP A 36 7.85 6.66 -2.13
C TRP A 36 6.92 7.82 -1.77
N GLY A 37 7.37 8.80 -0.97
CA GLY A 37 6.53 9.94 -0.57
C GLY A 37 6.23 10.96 -1.67
N ALA A 38 6.90 10.87 -2.82
CA ALA A 38 6.63 11.67 -4.01
C ALA A 38 5.71 10.97 -5.02
N LEU A 39 5.55 9.65 -4.94
CA LEU A 39 4.75 8.86 -5.88
C LEU A 39 3.24 9.15 -5.79
N ASN A 40 2.75 9.39 -4.57
CA ASN A 40 1.34 9.62 -4.30
C ASN A 40 1.18 10.51 -3.05
N GLU A 41 0.12 11.31 -3.01
CA GLU A 41 -0.21 12.13 -1.83
C GLU A 41 -0.52 11.27 -0.60
N GLU A 42 -1.07 10.08 -0.77
CA GLU A 42 -1.32 9.13 0.33
C GLU A 42 -0.02 8.59 0.95
N TYR A 43 1.12 8.70 0.26
CA TYR A 43 2.40 8.15 0.69
C TYR A 43 3.31 9.18 1.36
N LYS A 44 2.84 10.42 1.58
CA LYS A 44 3.66 11.52 2.15
C LYS A 44 4.33 11.18 3.47
N THR A 45 3.73 10.30 4.28
CA THR A 45 4.31 9.81 5.53
C THR A 45 5.66 9.11 5.33
N CYS A 46 5.90 8.47 4.18
CA CYS A 46 7.19 7.85 3.86
C CYS A 46 8.34 8.86 3.78
N GLN A 47 8.04 10.12 3.46
CA GLN A 47 9.03 11.20 3.37
C GLN A 47 9.08 12.07 4.64
N ASN A 48 7.91 12.40 5.19
CA ASN A 48 7.78 13.42 6.24
C ASN A 48 7.47 12.84 7.63
N GLY A 49 7.27 11.52 7.73
CA GLY A 49 6.96 10.85 8.99
C GLY A 49 8.15 10.85 9.94
N MET A 50 7.91 11.16 11.22
CA MET A 50 8.95 11.18 12.25
C MET A 50 9.09 9.86 13.02
N ASN A 51 8.19 8.91 12.77
CA ASN A 51 8.13 7.60 13.43
C ASN A 51 8.02 6.50 12.37
N GLN A 52 9.05 6.35 11.53
CA GLN A 52 9.08 5.36 10.45
C GLN A 52 9.85 4.10 10.87
N SER A 53 9.70 3.05 10.07
CA SER A 53 10.43 1.79 10.21
C SER A 53 10.99 1.39 8.83
N PRO A 54 12.03 0.54 8.76
CA PRO A 54 12.79 -0.03 9.88
C PRO A 54 13.69 0.99 10.58
N ILE A 55 14.22 0.62 11.75
CA ILE A 55 15.24 1.40 12.48
C ILE A 55 16.43 0.50 12.84
N ASN A 56 17.59 1.12 13.07
CA ASN A 56 18.70 0.45 13.73
C ASN A 56 18.47 0.45 15.26
N ILE A 57 18.62 -0.70 15.91
CA ILE A 57 18.44 -0.84 17.37
C ILE A 57 19.81 -0.95 18.03
N ASP A 58 20.42 0.20 18.35
CA ASP A 58 21.75 0.26 18.96
C ASP A 58 21.71 0.22 20.50
N THR A 59 20.61 0.65 21.10
CA THR A 59 20.46 0.73 22.56
C THR A 59 19.05 0.31 22.94
N THR A 60 18.94 -0.46 24.03
CA THR A 60 17.66 -0.92 24.57
C THR A 60 17.56 -0.56 26.05
N PHE A 61 16.33 -0.41 26.53
CA PHE A 61 16.05 -0.20 27.95
C PHE A 61 15.31 -1.41 28.48
N LYS A 62 15.64 -1.84 29.72
CA LYS A 62 14.84 -2.82 30.41
C LYS A 62 13.52 -2.16 30.83
N THR A 63 12.42 -2.74 30.38
CA THR A 63 11.06 -2.31 30.67
C THR A 63 10.25 -3.50 31.17
N HIS A 64 9.25 -3.24 32.00
CA HIS A 64 8.26 -4.24 32.37
C HIS A 64 7.25 -4.37 31.23
N LEU A 65 7.48 -5.35 30.35
CA LEU A 65 6.58 -5.70 29.27
C LEU A 65 5.69 -6.86 29.71
N SER A 66 4.40 -6.78 29.40
CA SER A 66 3.51 -7.94 29.50
C SER A 66 4.01 -9.04 28.55
N PRO A 67 3.98 -10.32 28.97
CA PRO A 67 4.28 -11.43 28.06
C PRO A 67 3.37 -11.38 26.83
N LEU A 68 3.95 -11.65 25.65
CA LEU A 68 3.17 -11.88 24.45
C LEU A 68 2.54 -13.26 24.56
N ASP A 69 1.21 -13.32 24.63
CA ASP A 69 0.46 -14.56 24.68
C ASP A 69 -0.10 -14.91 23.30
N THR A 70 0.44 -15.96 22.69
CA THR A 70 0.10 -16.36 21.31
C THR A 70 -0.76 -17.61 21.29
N HIS A 71 -1.88 -17.55 20.59
CA HIS A 71 -2.80 -18.67 20.38
C HIS A 71 -2.93 -19.01 18.90
N TYR A 72 -1.80 -19.23 18.23
CA TYR A 72 -1.81 -19.62 16.83
C TYR A 72 -2.38 -21.03 16.66
N ILE A 73 -3.16 -21.20 15.60
CA ILE A 73 -3.71 -22.50 15.21
C ILE A 73 -3.31 -22.79 13.78
N ASP A 74 -3.17 -24.08 13.48
CA ASP A 74 -3.02 -24.50 12.10
C ASP A 74 -4.28 -24.14 11.31
N GLY A 75 -4.08 -23.69 10.09
CA GLY A 75 -5.16 -23.31 9.19
C GLY A 75 -4.72 -23.39 7.75
N PRO A 76 -5.65 -23.36 6.78
CA PRO A 76 -5.28 -23.30 5.39
C PRO A 76 -4.52 -22.01 5.10
N ILE A 77 -3.24 -22.15 4.72
CA ILE A 77 -2.40 -21.04 4.27
C ILE A 77 -2.38 -21.00 2.74
N THR A 78 -2.47 -19.80 2.18
CA THR A 78 -2.13 -19.52 0.79
C THR A 78 -0.80 -18.81 0.72
N LEU A 79 0.11 -19.29 -0.13
CA LEU A 79 1.35 -18.59 -0.45
C LEU A 79 1.14 -17.75 -1.71
N ILE A 80 1.45 -16.46 -1.62
CA ILE A 80 1.26 -15.50 -2.70
C ILE A 80 2.58 -14.78 -2.93
N ASN A 81 3.10 -14.84 -4.16
CA ASN A 81 4.09 -13.87 -4.62
C ASN A 81 3.34 -12.66 -5.19
N ASN A 82 3.42 -11.52 -4.52
CA ASN A 82 2.71 -10.29 -4.93
C ASN A 82 3.61 -9.30 -5.68
N GLY A 83 4.82 -9.71 -6.09
CA GLY A 83 5.80 -8.84 -6.74
C GLY A 83 6.64 -8.00 -5.77
N HIS A 84 6.24 -7.90 -4.50
CA HIS A 84 6.97 -7.16 -3.46
C HIS A 84 7.49 -8.06 -2.33
N THR A 85 6.88 -9.24 -2.14
CA THR A 85 7.29 -10.26 -1.18
C THR A 85 6.65 -11.62 -1.49
N ILE A 86 7.08 -12.66 -0.77
CA ILE A 86 6.33 -13.92 -0.63
C ILE A 86 5.53 -13.86 0.66
N GLN A 87 4.21 -13.86 0.55
CA GLN A 87 3.28 -13.71 1.66
C GLN A 87 2.55 -15.02 1.96
N ALA A 88 2.53 -15.42 3.24
CA ALA A 88 1.62 -16.43 3.77
C ALA A 88 0.33 -15.76 4.26
N GLY A 89 -0.78 -15.96 3.54
CA GLY A 89 -2.11 -15.46 3.91
C GLY A 89 -2.96 -16.53 4.57
N LEU A 90 -3.60 -16.19 5.69
CA LEU A 90 -4.66 -17.00 6.30
C LEU A 90 -5.96 -16.83 5.50
N LYS A 91 -6.66 -17.92 5.19
CA LYS A 91 -8.01 -17.79 4.59
C LYS A 91 -9.01 -17.30 5.63
N THR A 92 -9.73 -16.22 5.33
CA THR A 92 -10.67 -15.50 6.23
C THR A 92 -11.89 -16.31 6.71
N THR A 93 -11.97 -17.61 6.46
CA THR A 93 -13.03 -18.48 7.00
C THR A 93 -12.75 -19.00 8.41
N THR A 94 -11.64 -18.61 9.05
CA THR A 94 -11.25 -19.10 10.40
C THR A 94 -11.50 -18.12 11.54
N ALA A 95 -12.04 -16.92 11.28
CA ALA A 95 -12.33 -15.94 12.34
C ALA A 95 -13.73 -16.09 12.98
N GLU A 96 -14.62 -16.93 12.44
CA GLU A 96 -15.98 -17.11 12.99
C GLU A 96 -16.17 -18.31 13.94
N TYR A 97 -15.14 -19.11 14.21
CA TYR A 97 -15.25 -20.26 15.13
C TYR A 97 -14.28 -20.13 16.31
N ARG A 98 -14.50 -19.15 17.19
CA ARG A 98 -13.96 -19.17 18.57
C ARG A 98 -14.62 -18.13 19.47
N TYR A 99 -15.94 -18.21 19.57
CA TYR A 99 -16.67 -17.83 20.77
C TYR A 99 -17.44 -19.08 21.21
N ASP A 100 -16.74 -19.97 21.91
CA ASP A 100 -17.26 -20.97 22.84
C ASP A 100 -16.12 -21.35 23.81
#